data_AF-A0A2W6E4U0-F1
#
_entry.id   AF-A0A2W6E4U0-F1
#
_cell.length_a   1.000
_cell.length_b   1.000
_cell.length_c   1.000
_cell.angle_alpha   90.00
_cell.angle_beta   90.00
_cell.angle_gamma   90.00
#
_symmetry.space_group_name_H-M   'P 1'
#
loop_
_entity.id
_entity.type
_entity.pdbx_description
1 polymer ?
#
loop_
_entity_poly.entity_id
_entity_poly.type
_entity_poly.pdbx_seq_one_letter_code
_entity_poly.pdbx_strand_id
1 'polypeptide(L)'
;RPARATLRADGGRVLRRRASGIIVGNVGALQGGVALLPGAEPDDGLLDLMVLTAWGWSGWLALAVDVFLRRTRTGRVAHSVFRELRVQLDRPQLWELDGEVMGTTRELVVAVQPGRLLVRVPR
;
A
#
# COMPACT_ATOMS: atom_id res chain seq x y z
N ARG A 1 -1.45 15.74 6.22
CA ARG A 1 -2.94 15.82 6.12
C ARG A 1 -3.39 14.80 5.08
N PRO A 2 -4.52 14.08 5.26
CA PRO A 2 -4.99 13.12 4.27
C PRO A 2 -5.22 13.75 2.89
N ALA A 3 -4.74 13.13 1.83
CA ALA A 3 -5.00 13.51 0.45
C ALA A 3 -6.22 12.75 -0.08
N ARG A 4 -6.96 13.33 -1.04
CA ARG A 4 -7.98 12.55 -1.75
C ARG A 4 -7.28 11.72 -2.82
N ALA A 5 -7.48 10.42 -2.77
CA ALA A 5 -6.92 9.46 -3.69
C ALA A 5 -8.05 8.76 -4.47
N THR A 6 -7.82 8.60 -5.77
CA THR A 6 -8.59 7.74 -6.67
C THR A 6 -7.67 6.60 -7.07
N LEU A 7 -8.06 5.37 -6.73
CA LEU A 7 -7.29 4.17 -6.98
C LEU A 7 -8.08 3.24 -7.91
N ARG A 8 -7.39 2.62 -8.87
CA ARG A 8 -7.98 1.59 -9.75
C ARG A 8 -6.98 0.46 -9.92
N ALA A 9 -7.34 -0.72 -9.43
CA ALA A 9 -6.58 -1.95 -9.57
C ALA A 9 -7.15 -2.80 -10.72
N ASP A 10 -6.29 -3.35 -11.57
CA ASP A 10 -6.60 -4.33 -12.62
C ASP A 10 -7.78 -3.96 -13.52
N GLY A 11 -7.91 -2.67 -13.84
CA GLY A 11 -9.03 -2.16 -14.64
C GLY A 11 -10.41 -2.25 -13.95
N GLY A 12 -10.47 -2.70 -12.70
CA GLY A 12 -11.69 -2.91 -11.93
C GLY A 12 -12.33 -1.62 -11.39
N ARG A 13 -13.09 -1.76 -10.30
CA ARG A 13 -13.84 -0.67 -9.67
C ARG A 13 -12.90 0.41 -9.13
N VAL A 14 -13.28 1.67 -9.36
CA VAL A 14 -12.56 2.82 -8.83
C VAL A 14 -12.86 3.00 -7.34
N LEU A 15 -11.82 3.00 -6.52
CA LEU A 15 -11.87 3.31 -5.09
C LEU A 15 -11.52 4.77 -4.86
N ARG A 16 -12.43 5.54 -4.25
CA ARG A 16 -12.18 6.93 -3.83
C ARG A 16 -12.12 7.02 -2.31
N ARG A 17 -11.00 7.53 -1.78
CA ARG A 17 -10.74 7.63 -0.33
C ARG A 17 -9.92 8.85 0.04
N ARG A 18 -10.02 9.28 1.30
CA ARG A 18 -9.02 10.16 1.91
C ARG A 18 -7.93 9.28 2.51
N ALA A 19 -6.75 9.30 1.91
CA ALA A 19 -5.62 8.50 2.35
C ALA A 19 -4.67 9.37 3.18
N SER A 20 -4.37 8.93 4.40
CA SER A 20 -3.20 9.40 5.16
C SER A 20 -1.93 8.68 4.75
N GLY A 21 -2.05 7.50 4.12
CA GLY A 21 -0.95 6.77 3.49
C GLY A 21 -1.49 5.76 2.48
N ILE A 22 -0.70 5.47 1.45
CA ILE A 22 -0.92 4.40 0.47
C ILE A 22 0.38 3.62 0.41
N ILE A 23 0.31 2.33 0.69
CA ILE A 23 1.47 1.44 0.74
C ILE A 23 1.23 0.33 -0.26
N VAL A 24 2.25 0.08 -1.09
CA VAL A 24 2.29 -1.04 -2.00
C VAL A 24 3.50 -1.88 -1.60
N GLY A 25 3.33 -3.19 -1.53
CA GLY A 25 4.44 -4.09 -1.24
C GLY A 25 4.32 -5.44 -1.92
N ASN A 26 5.48 -6.02 -2.20
CA ASN A 26 5.65 -7.37 -2.75
C ASN A 26 5.89 -8.42 -1.64
N VAL A 27 6.35 -7.99 -0.47
CA VAL A 27 6.70 -8.88 0.66
C VAL A 27 5.99 -8.44 1.93
N GLY A 28 5.63 -9.40 2.76
CA GLY A 28 4.71 -9.16 3.87
C GLY A 28 5.28 -8.42 5.09
N ALA A 29 6.61 -8.38 5.20
CA ALA A 29 7.30 -7.77 6.33
C ALA A 29 7.92 -6.43 5.93
N LEU A 30 7.63 -5.38 6.72
CA LEU A 30 8.41 -4.16 6.71
C LEU A 30 9.66 -4.32 7.61
N GLN A 31 10.67 -3.50 7.37
CA GLN A 31 11.83 -3.38 8.25
C GLN A 31 11.37 -3.16 9.70
N GLY A 32 11.92 -3.93 10.65
CA GLY A 32 11.52 -3.90 12.07
C GLY A 32 10.47 -4.93 12.49
N GLY A 33 10.10 -5.90 11.64
CA GLY A 33 9.28 -7.06 12.02
C GLY A 33 7.77 -6.81 12.07
N VAL A 34 7.33 -5.62 11.65
CA VAL A 34 5.90 -5.30 11.52
C VAL A 34 5.36 -5.91 10.23
N ALA A 35 4.48 -6.90 10.37
CA ALA A 35 3.78 -7.51 9.24
C ALA A 35 2.64 -6.58 8.79
N LEU A 36 2.97 -5.62 7.94
CA LEU A 36 2.02 -4.65 7.43
C LEU A 36 1.15 -5.26 6.32
N LEU A 37 1.68 -6.22 5.57
CA LEU A 37 1.02 -6.88 4.45
C LEU A 37 1.01 -8.40 4.70
N PRO A 38 0.21 -8.90 5.65
CA PRO A 38 0.36 -10.26 6.19
C PRO A 38 0.11 -11.40 5.20
N GLY A 39 -0.34 -11.12 3.98
CA GLY A 39 -0.58 -12.10 2.92
C GLY A 39 0.27 -11.90 1.66
N ALA A 40 1.26 -11.00 1.68
CA ALA A 40 2.07 -10.75 0.49
C ALA A 40 3.08 -11.88 0.27
N GLU A 41 2.97 -12.54 -0.89
CA GLU A 41 3.83 -13.62 -1.36
C GLU A 41 4.66 -13.12 -2.55
N PRO A 42 6.01 -13.19 -2.51
CA PRO A 42 6.84 -12.57 -3.53
C PRO A 42 6.81 -13.25 -4.90
N ASP A 43 6.27 -14.46 -5.01
CA ASP A 43 6.30 -15.32 -6.20
C ASP A 43 4.91 -15.66 -6.78
N ASP A 44 3.83 -15.12 -6.21
CA ASP A 44 2.45 -15.34 -6.69
C ASP A 44 2.07 -14.46 -7.91
N GLY A 45 2.94 -13.51 -8.26
CA GLY A 45 2.74 -12.57 -9.37
C GLY A 45 1.70 -11.49 -9.07
N LEU A 46 1.49 -11.16 -7.79
CA LEU A 46 0.63 -10.08 -7.31
C LEU A 46 1.43 -9.07 -6.45
N LEU A 47 0.81 -7.93 -6.19
CA LEU A 47 1.26 -6.95 -5.21
C LEU A 47 0.12 -6.64 -4.24
N ASP A 48 0.46 -6.32 -3.00
CA ASP A 48 -0.50 -5.92 -1.99
C ASP A 48 -0.59 -4.40 -1.88
N LEU A 49 -1.83 -3.89 -1.94
CA LEU A 49 -2.17 -2.50 -1.67
C LEU A 49 -2.77 -2.39 -0.27
N MET A 50 -2.26 -1.45 0.52
CA MET A 50 -2.89 -0.99 1.74
C MET A 50 -3.13 0.52 1.73
N VAL A 51 -4.39 0.91 1.93
CA VAL A 51 -4.81 2.32 2.05
C VAL A 51 -5.12 2.61 3.51
N LEU A 52 -4.40 3.58 4.08
CA LEU A 52 -4.54 4.00 5.46
C LEU A 52 -5.33 5.31 5.53
N THR A 53 -6.27 5.38 6.47
CA THR A 53 -7.10 6.57 6.73
C THR A 53 -7.09 6.89 8.22
N ALA A 54 -6.34 7.92 8.59
CA ALA A 54 -6.30 8.49 9.93
C ALA A 54 -6.32 10.02 9.91
N TRP A 55 -6.93 10.62 10.92
CA TRP A 55 -6.93 12.06 11.15
C TRP A 55 -6.99 12.37 12.64
N GLY A 56 -6.20 13.37 13.08
CA GLY A 56 -6.04 13.67 14.50
C GLY A 56 -5.32 12.56 15.28
N TRP A 57 -4.95 12.85 16.52
CA TRP A 57 -4.18 11.92 17.36
C TRP A 57 -4.97 10.63 17.67
N SER A 58 -6.28 10.72 17.94
CA SER A 58 -7.13 9.57 18.22
C SER A 58 -7.32 8.67 17.00
N GLY A 59 -7.42 9.26 15.80
CA GLY A 59 -7.47 8.51 14.54
C GLY A 59 -6.18 7.74 14.28
N TRP A 60 -5.02 8.33 14.61
CA TRP A 60 -3.72 7.65 14.52
C TRP A 60 -3.61 6.50 15.54
N LEU A 61 -4.07 6.69 16.78
CA LEU A 61 -4.09 5.62 17.78
C LEU A 61 -4.97 4.44 17.32
N ALA A 62 -6.18 4.72 16.82
CA ALA A 62 -7.07 3.68 16.33
C ALA A 62 -6.52 2.96 15.10
N LEU A 63 -5.83 3.68 14.19
CA LEU A 63 -5.14 3.07 13.05
C LEU A 63 -4.01 2.14 13.52
N ALA A 64 -3.20 2.58 14.50
CA ALA A 64 -2.12 1.75 15.05
C ALA A 64 -2.66 0.46 15.67
N VAL A 65 -3.78 0.53 16.39
CA VAL A 65 -4.48 -0.65 16.91
C VAL A 65 -4.98 -1.56 15.78
N ASP A 66 -5.60 -1.01 14.74
CA ASP A 66 -6.08 -1.80 13.60
C ASP A 66 -4.92 -2.52 12.89
N VAL A 67 -3.78 -1.85 12.68
CA VAL A 67 -2.56 -2.46 12.10
C VAL A 67 -1.98 -3.54 13.02
N PHE A 68 -1.84 -3.24 14.32
CA PHE A 68 -1.29 -4.19 15.30
C PHE A 68 -2.15 -5.46 15.42
N LEU A 69 -3.48 -5.29 15.42
CA LEU A 69 -4.44 -6.39 15.44
C LEU A 69 -4.69 -7.00 14.05
N ARG A 70 -3.94 -6.59 13.02
CA ARG A 70 -4.05 -7.08 11.63
C ARG A 70 -5.47 -6.98 11.05
N ARG A 71 -6.21 -5.94 11.42
CA ARG A 71 -7.55 -5.65 10.93
C ARG A 71 -7.47 -4.89 9.61
N THR A 72 -7.60 -5.61 8.51
CA THR A 72 -7.37 -5.06 7.16
C THR A 72 -8.64 -4.61 6.42
N ARG A 73 -9.82 -4.79 7.04
CA ARG A 73 -11.13 -4.40 6.49
C ARG A 73 -11.89 -3.51 7.45
N THR A 74 -11.33 -2.35 7.78
CA THR A 74 -11.99 -1.32 8.61
C THR A 74 -12.22 -0.04 7.81
N GLY A 75 -12.88 0.95 8.39
CA GLY A 75 -12.95 2.29 7.78
C GLY A 75 -11.58 2.99 7.70
N ARG A 76 -10.57 2.48 8.41
CA ARG A 76 -9.22 3.06 8.52
C ARG A 76 -8.17 2.32 7.72
N VAL A 77 -8.39 1.03 7.47
CA VAL A 77 -7.49 0.16 6.71
C VAL A 77 -8.31 -0.53 5.63
N ALA A 78 -7.91 -0.32 4.38
CA ALA A 78 -8.41 -1.10 3.24
C ALA A 78 -7.25 -1.85 2.59
N HIS A 79 -7.45 -3.13 2.34
CA HIS A 79 -6.48 -4.03 1.74
C HIS A 79 -7.03 -4.68 0.47
N SER A 80 -6.18 -4.83 -0.55
CA SER A 80 -6.47 -5.55 -1.78
C SER A 80 -5.19 -6.00 -2.47
N VAL A 81 -5.25 -7.07 -3.26
CA VAL A 81 -4.15 -7.51 -4.14
C VAL A 81 -4.41 -7.07 -5.58
N PHE A 82 -3.36 -6.88 -6.37
CA PHE A 82 -3.45 -6.42 -7.76
C PHE A 82 -2.24 -6.81 -8.62
N ARG A 83 -2.37 -6.71 -9.96
CA ARG A 83 -1.24 -6.77 -10.91
C ARG A 83 -0.84 -5.41 -11.45
N GLU A 84 -1.80 -4.54 -11.74
CA GLU A 84 -1.60 -3.13 -12.07
C GLU A 84 -2.45 -2.24 -11.16
N LEU A 85 -1.86 -1.18 -10.62
CA LEU A 85 -2.54 -0.16 -9.83
C LEU A 85 -2.26 1.22 -10.42
N ARG A 86 -3.34 1.98 -10.63
CA ARG A 86 -3.28 3.41 -10.94
C ARG A 86 -3.74 4.21 -9.73
N VAL A 87 -2.93 5.17 -9.32
CA VAL A 87 -3.21 6.10 -8.22
C VAL A 87 -3.23 7.52 -8.77
N GLN A 88 -4.29 8.27 -8.47
CA GLN A 88 -4.38 9.70 -8.73
C GLN A 88 -4.69 10.44 -7.44
N LEU A 89 -3.97 11.53 -7.19
CA LEU A 89 -4.02 12.34 -5.98
C LEU A 89 -4.51 13.75 -6.29
N ASP A 90 -5.27 14.34 -5.37
CA ASP A 90 -5.78 15.72 -5.52
C ASP A 90 -4.71 16.81 -5.41
N ARG A 91 -3.51 16.46 -4.97
CA ARG A 91 -2.34 17.35 -4.85
C ARG A 91 -1.03 16.54 -4.90
N PRO A 92 0.11 17.18 -5.22
CA PRO A 92 1.40 16.48 -5.20
C PRO A 92 1.67 15.92 -3.81
N GLN A 93 2.12 14.67 -3.72
CA GLN A 93 2.60 14.04 -2.49
C GLN A 93 3.99 13.47 -2.74
N LEU A 94 4.81 13.46 -1.69
CA LEU A 94 6.06 12.71 -1.70
C LEU A 94 5.75 11.23 -1.86
N TRP A 95 6.64 10.53 -2.56
CA TRP A 95 6.57 9.08 -2.67
C TRP A 95 7.96 8.49 -2.53
N GLU A 96 7.99 7.25 -2.04
CA GLU A 96 9.20 6.51 -1.74
C GLU A 96 9.19 5.19 -2.49
N LEU A 97 10.38 4.75 -2.90
CA LEU A 97 10.64 3.42 -3.44
C LEU A 97 11.76 2.80 -2.61
N ASP A 98 11.51 1.66 -1.98
CA ASP A 98 12.48 0.93 -1.15
C ASP A 98 13.22 1.79 -0.11
N GLY A 99 12.54 2.81 0.43
CA GLY A 99 13.07 3.73 1.44
C GLY A 99 13.75 4.98 0.88
N GLU A 100 13.84 5.13 -0.43
CA GLU A 100 14.37 6.32 -1.09
C GLU A 100 13.25 7.24 -1.56
N VAL A 101 13.35 8.54 -1.26
CA VAL A 101 12.38 9.55 -1.70
C VAL A 101 12.63 9.89 -3.16
N MET A 102 11.64 9.64 -4.02
CA MET A 102 11.74 9.82 -5.47
C MET A 102 11.21 11.19 -5.95
N GLY A 103 10.82 12.06 -5.01
CA GLY A 103 10.25 13.38 -5.29
C GLY A 103 8.73 13.43 -5.06
N THR A 104 8.04 14.35 -5.74
CA THR A 104 6.58 14.50 -5.61
C THR A 104 5.85 14.11 -6.88
N THR A 105 4.71 13.44 -6.74
CA THR A 105 3.82 13.12 -7.86
C THR A 105 2.35 13.34 -7.50
N ARG A 106 1.52 13.51 -8.53
CA ARG A 106 0.05 13.42 -8.43
C ARG A 106 -0.47 12.09 -8.97
N GLU A 107 0.33 11.37 -9.74
CA GLU A 107 -0.06 10.13 -10.39
C GLU A 107 1.04 9.09 -10.25
N LEU A 108 0.64 7.86 -9.97
CA LEU A 108 1.55 6.72 -9.89
C LEU A 108 0.89 5.53 -10.57
N VAL A 109 1.64 4.84 -11.42
CA VAL A 109 1.25 3.55 -11.98
C VAL A 109 2.26 2.52 -11.48
N VAL A 110 1.75 1.47 -10.84
CA VAL A 110 2.56 0.38 -10.30
C VAL A 110 2.11 -0.91 -10.95
N ALA A 111 3.03 -1.69 -11.48
CA ALA A 111 2.73 -2.96 -12.11
C ALA A 111 3.74 -4.03 -11.71
N VAL A 112 3.24 -5.23 -11.46
CA VAL A 112 4.07 -6.41 -11.17
C VAL A 112 4.72 -6.93 -12.44
N GLN A 113 5.97 -7.41 -12.31
CA GLN A 113 6.64 -8.19 -13.36
C GLN A 113 6.89 -9.60 -12.82
N PRO A 114 6.00 -10.58 -13.09
CA PRO A 114 6.11 -11.92 -12.53
C PRO A 114 7.39 -12.63 -12.98
N GLY A 115 8.09 -13.28 -12.05
CA GLY A 115 9.28 -14.10 -12.34
C GLY A 115 10.49 -13.33 -12.88
N ARG A 116 10.53 -12.01 -12.73
CA ARG A 116 11.60 -11.17 -13.32
C ARG A 116 12.95 -11.30 -12.63
N LEU A 117 12.98 -11.77 -11.39
CA LEU A 117 14.19 -11.92 -10.58
C LEU A 117 14.26 -13.35 -10.01
N LEU A 118 15.35 -14.06 -10.31
CA LEU A 118 15.66 -15.34 -9.67
C LEU A 118 16.50 -15.09 -8.42
N VAL A 119 16.01 -15.54 -7.28
CA VAL A 119 16.67 -15.38 -5.97
C VAL A 119 17.03 -16.74 -5.40
N ARG A 120 18.24 -16.89 -4.87
CA ARG A 120 18.66 -18.08 -4.11
C ARG A 120 18.18 -17.97 -2.67
N VAL A 121 17.43 -18.95 -2.20
CA VAL A 121 16.94 -19.03 -0.81
C VAL A 121 17.71 -20.08 0.01
N PRO A 122 17.75 -19.97 1.36
CA PRO A 122 18.19 -21.05 2.24
C PRO A 122 17.37 -22.32 2.03
N ARG A 123 17.96 -23.48 2.34
CA ARG A 123 17.22 -24.76 2.39
C ARG A 123 16.57 -24.94 3.75
#